data_AF-A0A9X8DTY8-F1
#
_entry.id   AF-A0A9X8DTY8-F1
#
_cell.length_a   1.000
_cell.length_b   1.000
_cell.length_c   1.000
_cell.angle_alpha   90.00
_cell.angle_beta   90.00
_cell.angle_gamma   90.00
#
_symmetry.space_group_name_H-M   'P 1'
#
loop_
_entity.id
_entity.type
_entity.pdbx_description
1 polymer ?
#
loop_
_entity_poly.entity_id
_entity_poly.type
_entity_poly.pdbx_seq_one_letter_code
_entity_poly.pdbx_strand_id
1 'polypeptide(L)'
;MPPILSTPIDLESDSDDDYDEDVDGLSEDNSHGFANDFIPLFRNEATPKREKKFRLSNKFVDSFKDVPPPFGFNGLGELVYMRTYSRLGWNGREAHRSAREMYRRIFAMKFLPPGRGLWAMGSPITEERKLYAALNNCAFVSTEDVDRRFSPAEPFCFLMDAAMLGVGVGFDTKGAGKIMVKGPKHGGTVEMVHIADSREGYRHPFRIAAMTINIITCRWVESLRMLLEAYFLHRPVPVFDYSQIRPAGMAIKGFGGISSGPDSLQAMHRTIMATLDPLVGRPMTVRGIVDLMNHIGVCVVSGNVRRTAEIAFGDAQDPAYVALKDYTQHPDRAAYGWTSNNSVFASLGMDYAPICKQIVQYDQTSLSLECK
;
A
#
# COMPACT_ATOMS: atom_id res chain seq x y z
N MET A 1 19.15 36.16 12.49
CA MET A 1 18.91 35.51 11.19
C MET A 1 20.27 35.09 10.65
N PRO A 2 20.51 33.81 10.30
CA PRO A 2 21.73 33.44 9.61
C PRO A 2 21.72 34.03 8.19
N PRO A 3 22.88 34.37 7.61
CA PRO A 3 22.94 34.99 6.29
C PRO A 3 22.52 33.99 5.21
N ILE A 4 21.66 34.44 4.29
CA ILE A 4 21.29 33.71 3.09
C ILE A 4 22.51 33.72 2.16
N LEU A 5 23.16 32.57 1.99
CA LEU A 5 24.19 32.36 0.99
C LEU A 5 23.56 32.46 -0.41
N SER A 6 23.71 33.61 -1.06
CA SER A 6 23.17 33.90 -2.39
C SER A 6 24.25 33.88 -3.48
N THR A 7 25.13 32.87 -3.48
CA THR A 7 26.03 32.63 -4.61
C THR A 7 25.40 31.62 -5.56
N PRO A 8 25.25 31.95 -6.86
CA PRO A 8 24.89 30.97 -7.88
C PRO A 8 25.93 29.84 -7.89
N ILE A 9 25.47 28.60 -7.85
CA ILE A 9 26.33 27.42 -7.97
C ILE A 9 26.47 27.18 -9.47
N ASP A 10 27.60 27.60 -10.05
CA ASP A 10 27.98 27.22 -11.41
C ASP A 10 28.29 25.72 -11.43
N LEU A 11 27.40 24.94 -12.06
CA LEU A 11 27.48 23.48 -12.14
C LEU A 11 28.11 22.98 -13.45
N GLU A 12 28.77 23.85 -14.22
CA GLU A 12 29.24 23.55 -15.58
C GLU A 12 30.72 23.14 -15.71
N SER A 13 31.49 22.96 -14.62
CA SER A 13 32.95 22.79 -14.73
C SER A 13 33.56 21.44 -14.29
N ASP A 14 32.77 20.39 -14.05
CA ASP A 14 33.38 19.07 -13.78
C ASP A 14 33.60 18.34 -15.10
N SER A 15 34.86 18.26 -15.55
CA SER A 15 35.27 17.37 -16.64
C SER A 15 34.90 15.92 -16.32
N ASP A 16 34.41 15.18 -17.31
CA ASP A 16 33.96 13.78 -17.21
C ASP A 16 35.06 12.77 -16.79
N ASP A 17 36.28 13.23 -16.51
CA ASP A 17 37.49 12.44 -16.31
C ASP A 17 37.80 12.08 -14.84
N ASP A 18 37.06 12.59 -13.84
CA ASP A 18 37.18 12.13 -12.44
C ASP A 18 36.40 10.82 -12.25
N TYR A 19 36.99 9.74 -12.78
CA TYR A 19 36.70 8.37 -12.38
C TYR A 19 37.76 7.96 -11.35
N ASP A 20 37.37 7.81 -10.08
CA ASP A 20 38.18 7.05 -9.13
C ASP A 20 38.22 5.59 -9.62
N GLU A 21 39.36 5.18 -10.18
CA GLU A 21 39.64 3.79 -10.62
C GLU A 21 39.61 2.78 -9.46
N ASP A 22 39.49 3.23 -8.21
CA ASP A 22 39.64 2.42 -7.00
C ASP A 22 38.40 1.61 -6.58
N VAL A 23 37.31 1.60 -7.38
CA VAL A 23 36.09 0.82 -7.06
C VAL A 23 35.99 -0.51 -7.82
N ASP A 24 36.90 -0.80 -8.76
CA ASP A 24 36.87 -2.02 -9.58
C ASP A 24 37.60 -3.23 -8.95
N GLY A 25 37.83 -3.20 -7.63
CA GLY A 25 38.49 -4.29 -6.88
C GLY A 25 37.61 -5.50 -6.53
N LEU A 26 36.33 -5.53 -6.92
CA LEU A 26 35.48 -6.71 -6.74
C LEU A 26 35.07 -7.25 -8.12
N SER A 27 35.92 -8.12 -8.66
CA SER A 27 35.55 -9.04 -9.72
C SER A 27 34.42 -9.94 -9.21
N GLU A 28 33.17 -9.56 -9.47
CA GLU A 28 32.04 -10.47 -9.32
C GLU A 28 32.09 -11.49 -10.46
N ASP A 29 32.55 -12.68 -10.09
CA ASP A 29 32.26 -13.92 -10.78
C ASP A 29 30.73 -14.02 -10.97
N ASN A 30 30.25 -13.68 -12.17
CA ASN A 30 28.84 -13.73 -12.57
C ASN A 30 28.37 -15.19 -12.81
N SER A 31 28.74 -16.10 -11.91
CA SER A 31 28.26 -17.48 -11.85
C SER A 31 27.32 -17.75 -10.67
N HIS A 32 26.89 -16.72 -9.93
CA HIS A 32 25.74 -16.82 -9.04
C HIS A 32 24.44 -16.66 -9.80
N GLY A 33 24.00 -17.75 -10.45
CA GLY A 33 22.62 -17.88 -10.85
C GLY A 33 21.70 -17.59 -9.67
N PHE A 34 20.63 -16.82 -9.91
CA PHE A 34 19.52 -16.58 -8.98
C PHE A 34 19.00 -17.92 -8.40
N ALA A 35 19.63 -18.39 -7.33
CA ALA A 35 19.22 -19.50 -6.52
C ALA A 35 18.53 -18.91 -5.30
N ASN A 36 17.20 -18.93 -5.34
CA ASN A 36 16.29 -19.38 -4.29
C ASN A 36 16.86 -19.67 -2.88
N ASP A 37 17.58 -18.75 -2.25
CA ASP A 37 17.96 -18.90 -0.84
C ASP A 37 16.99 -18.13 0.06
N PHE A 38 15.80 -18.73 0.18
CA PHE A 38 14.90 -18.47 1.30
C PHE A 38 15.44 -19.19 2.54
N ILE A 39 15.68 -18.44 3.62
CA ILE A 39 15.94 -18.99 4.96
C ILE A 39 14.75 -19.88 5.37
N PRO A 40 14.94 -21.18 5.65
CA PRO A 40 13.86 -22.05 6.09
C PRO A 40 13.80 -22.04 7.62
N LEU A 41 12.90 -21.25 8.20
CA LEU A 41 12.44 -21.48 9.57
C LEU A 41 11.05 -22.11 9.47
N PHE A 42 10.94 -23.34 9.98
CA PHE A 42 9.81 -24.28 9.92
C PHE A 42 9.72 -25.15 8.67
N ARG A 43 10.57 -26.19 8.64
CA ARG A 43 10.40 -27.35 7.75
C ARG A 43 9.49 -28.36 8.46
N ASN A 44 8.25 -28.48 8.00
CA ASN A 44 7.47 -29.70 8.19
C ASN A 44 8.12 -30.76 7.26
N GLU A 45 8.44 -31.94 7.79
CA GLU A 45 9.17 -33.00 7.06
C GLU A 45 8.30 -33.68 5.99
N ALA A 46 7.99 -32.94 4.93
CA ALA A 46 7.57 -33.49 3.65
C ALA A 46 8.68 -33.24 2.64
N THR A 47 9.28 -34.32 2.15
CA THR A 47 10.32 -34.33 1.12
C THR A 47 9.88 -33.45 -0.07
N PRO A 48 10.63 -32.40 -0.44
CA PRO A 48 10.22 -31.54 -1.54
C PRO A 48 10.33 -32.33 -2.84
N LYS A 49 9.20 -32.58 -3.51
CA LYS A 49 9.20 -32.97 -4.92
C LYS A 49 9.94 -31.87 -5.68
N ARG A 50 11.13 -32.18 -6.22
CA ARG A 50 11.85 -31.32 -7.16
C ARG A 50 10.94 -31.05 -8.36
N GLU A 51 10.22 -29.93 -8.36
CA GLU A 51 9.63 -29.40 -9.57
C GLU A 51 10.79 -29.03 -10.51
N LYS A 52 11.02 -29.85 -11.53
CA LYS A 52 11.97 -29.53 -12.59
C LYS A 52 11.39 -28.33 -13.35
N LYS A 53 11.83 -27.11 -12.98
CA LYS A 53 11.56 -25.90 -13.75
C LYS A 53 11.99 -26.15 -15.20
N PHE A 54 11.07 -25.97 -16.14
CA PHE A 54 11.36 -26.09 -17.56
C PHE A 54 12.53 -25.16 -17.92
N ARG A 55 13.52 -25.69 -18.65
CA ARG A 55 14.67 -24.95 -19.18
C ARG A 55 14.99 -25.49 -20.56
N LEU A 56 15.35 -24.59 -21.47
CA LEU A 56 15.97 -24.98 -22.74
C LEU A 56 17.34 -25.60 -22.44
N SER A 57 17.76 -26.57 -23.26
CA SER A 57 19.08 -27.17 -23.09
C SER A 57 20.15 -26.17 -23.51
N ASN A 58 21.27 -26.12 -22.78
CA ASN A 58 22.38 -25.22 -23.13
C ASN A 58 22.86 -25.48 -24.56
N LYS A 59 22.94 -26.75 -24.99
CA LYS A 59 23.29 -27.12 -26.37
C LYS A 59 22.37 -26.49 -27.43
N PHE A 60 21.07 -26.37 -27.14
CA PHE A 60 20.13 -25.70 -28.04
C PHE A 60 20.35 -24.19 -28.02
N VAL A 61 20.46 -23.57 -26.85
CA VAL A 61 20.67 -22.11 -26.72
C VAL A 61 21.99 -21.69 -27.37
N ASP A 62 23.06 -22.44 -27.14
CA ASP A 62 24.41 -22.17 -27.68
C ASP A 62 24.44 -22.23 -29.21
N SER A 63 23.59 -23.05 -29.84
CA SER A 63 23.50 -23.09 -31.32
C SER A 63 23.00 -21.79 -31.96
N PHE A 64 22.41 -20.88 -31.17
CA PHE A 64 21.93 -19.58 -31.63
C PHE A 64 22.80 -18.41 -31.14
N LYS A 65 23.88 -18.67 -30.41
CA LYS A 65 24.71 -17.62 -29.79
C LYS A 65 25.30 -16.64 -30.82
N ASP A 66 25.76 -17.17 -31.95
CA ASP A 66 26.41 -16.40 -33.01
C ASP A 66 25.48 -16.17 -34.22
N VAL A 67 24.19 -16.49 -34.08
CA VAL A 67 23.20 -16.28 -35.14
C VAL A 67 22.53 -14.91 -34.94
N PRO A 68 22.75 -13.92 -35.82
CA PRO A 68 22.14 -12.62 -35.67
C PRO A 68 20.61 -12.74 -35.82
N PRO A 69 19.81 -12.30 -34.82
CA PRO A 69 18.37 -12.33 -34.93
C PRO A 69 17.89 -11.35 -36.01
N PRO A 70 16.92 -11.72 -36.87
CA PRO A 70 16.37 -10.81 -37.86
C PRO A 70 15.42 -9.81 -37.21
N PHE A 71 15.96 -8.81 -36.52
CA PHE A 71 15.19 -7.78 -35.80
C PHE A 71 14.33 -6.89 -36.72
N GLY A 72 14.60 -6.89 -38.03
CA GLY A 72 13.85 -6.11 -39.01
C GLY A 72 14.16 -4.61 -38.99
N PHE A 73 13.50 -3.87 -39.89
CA PHE A 73 13.58 -2.40 -39.99
C PHE A 73 15.01 -1.83 -40.08
N ASN A 74 15.88 -2.45 -40.88
CA ASN A 74 17.26 -2.00 -41.13
C ASN A 74 18.06 -1.67 -39.83
N GLY A 75 17.91 -2.49 -38.79
CA GLY A 75 18.64 -2.33 -37.52
C GLY A 75 17.91 -1.48 -36.47
N LEU A 76 16.82 -0.78 -36.83
CA LEU A 76 15.99 -0.07 -35.85
C LEU A 76 15.35 -1.05 -34.85
N GLY A 77 14.94 -2.23 -35.31
CA GLY A 77 14.37 -3.26 -34.44
C GLY A 77 15.35 -3.74 -33.36
N GLU A 78 16.64 -3.86 -33.71
CA GLU A 78 17.69 -4.26 -32.79
C GLU A 78 17.94 -3.17 -31.74
N LEU A 79 17.99 -1.91 -32.17
CA LEU A 79 18.16 -0.77 -31.26
C LEU A 79 16.98 -0.65 -30.27
N VAL A 80 15.74 -0.81 -30.75
CA VAL A 80 14.55 -0.81 -29.88
C VAL A 80 14.59 -1.98 -28.90
N TYR A 81 14.98 -3.18 -29.37
CA TYR A 81 15.14 -4.35 -28.52
C TYR A 81 16.19 -4.12 -27.43
N MET A 82 17.38 -3.67 -27.80
CA MET A 82 18.48 -3.43 -26.85
C MET A 82 18.17 -2.32 -25.84
N ARG A 83 17.48 -1.26 -26.25
CA ARG A 83 17.10 -0.16 -25.35
C ARG A 83 15.94 -0.49 -24.41
N THR A 84 14.98 -1.28 -24.86
CA THR A 84 13.66 -1.41 -24.20
C THR A 84 13.45 -2.77 -23.54
N TYR A 85 13.93 -3.84 -24.16
CA TYR A 85 13.60 -5.21 -23.79
C TYR A 85 14.82 -6.05 -23.36
N SER A 86 16.01 -5.69 -23.84
CA SER A 86 17.26 -6.26 -23.35
C SER A 86 17.46 -5.80 -21.91
N ARG A 87 17.48 -6.76 -21.00
CA ARG A 87 17.96 -6.55 -19.64
C ARG A 87 19.48 -6.52 -19.72
N LEU A 88 20.04 -5.44 -20.27
CA LEU A 88 21.47 -5.20 -20.18
C LEU A 88 21.85 -5.30 -18.71
N GLY A 89 22.97 -5.97 -18.43
CA GLY A 89 23.51 -6.07 -17.08
C GLY A 89 23.78 -4.69 -16.49
N TRP A 90 23.96 -4.65 -15.17
CA TRP A 90 24.33 -3.41 -14.48
C TRP A 90 25.53 -2.74 -15.18
N ASN A 91 25.35 -1.50 -15.63
CA ASN A 91 26.41 -0.68 -16.18
C ASN A 91 26.77 0.40 -15.17
N GLY A 92 27.85 0.16 -14.42
CA GLY A 92 28.34 1.08 -13.39
C GLY A 92 28.60 2.49 -13.94
N ARG A 93 29.07 2.61 -15.19
CA ARG A 93 29.34 3.93 -15.79
C ARG A 93 28.10 4.74 -16.04
N GLU A 94 27.11 4.12 -16.67
CA GLU A 94 25.83 4.78 -16.93
C GLU A 94 25.08 5.11 -15.64
N ALA A 95 25.10 4.19 -14.67
CA ALA A 95 24.47 4.40 -13.36
C ALA A 95 25.13 5.56 -12.60
N HIS A 96 26.46 5.61 -12.57
CA HIS A 96 27.20 6.64 -11.86
C HIS A 96 27.01 8.03 -12.52
N ARG A 97 27.06 8.10 -13.86
CA ARG A 97 26.72 9.34 -14.60
C ARG A 97 25.30 9.83 -14.28
N SER A 98 24.33 8.92 -14.28
CA SER A 98 22.93 9.25 -13.97
C SER A 98 22.75 9.71 -12.52
N ALA A 99 23.48 9.10 -11.58
CA ALA A 99 23.45 9.47 -10.17
C ALA A 99 24.05 10.86 -9.93
N ARG A 100 25.19 11.20 -10.55
CA ARG A 100 25.79 12.55 -10.46
C ARG A 100 24.83 13.62 -10.99
N GLU A 101 24.21 13.37 -12.13
CA GLU A 101 23.26 14.31 -12.72
C GLU A 101 22.01 14.50 -11.84
N MET A 102 21.48 13.41 -11.29
CA MET A 102 20.36 13.47 -10.35
C MET A 102 20.74 14.26 -9.08
N TYR A 103 21.94 14.03 -8.54
CA TYR A 103 22.46 14.76 -7.38
C TYR A 103 22.55 16.26 -7.66
N ARG A 104 23.14 16.67 -8.79
CA ARG A 104 23.24 18.09 -9.19
C ARG A 104 21.87 18.75 -9.27
N ARG A 105 20.86 18.06 -9.84
CA ARG A 105 19.49 18.59 -9.94
C ARG A 105 18.79 18.72 -8.59
N ILE A 106 18.95 17.73 -7.70
CA ILE A 106 18.40 17.74 -6.35
C ILE A 106 19.04 18.85 -5.52
N PHE A 107 20.37 18.95 -5.56
CA PHE A 107 21.14 19.94 -4.82
C PHE A 107 20.82 21.37 -5.27
N ALA A 108 20.66 21.59 -6.57
CA ALA A 108 20.22 22.87 -7.13
C ALA A 108 18.70 23.12 -7.02
N MET A 109 17.95 22.25 -6.32
CA MET A 109 16.49 22.33 -6.17
C MET A 109 15.72 22.42 -7.50
N LYS A 110 16.30 21.91 -8.60
CA LYS A 110 15.63 21.81 -9.92
C LYS A 110 14.58 20.70 -9.93
N PHE A 111 14.71 19.74 -9.02
CA PHE A 111 13.81 18.62 -8.84
C PHE A 111 13.98 18.07 -7.41
N LEU A 112 12.89 17.58 -6.81
CA LEU A 112 12.96 16.81 -5.57
C LEU A 112 12.09 15.55 -5.70
N PRO A 113 12.53 14.40 -5.16
CA PRO A 113 11.64 13.27 -4.97
C PRO A 113 10.55 13.62 -3.96
N PRO A 114 9.46 12.82 -3.87
CA PRO A 114 8.48 12.98 -2.80
C PRO A 114 9.17 12.95 -1.43
N GLY A 115 8.56 13.59 -0.41
CA GLY A 115 9.15 13.64 0.93
C GLY A 115 9.53 12.28 1.53
N ARG A 116 8.82 11.20 1.18
CA ARG A 116 9.22 9.81 1.51
C ARG A 116 10.48 9.36 0.81
N GLY A 117 10.69 9.75 -0.44
CA GLY A 117 11.94 9.53 -1.16
C GLY A 117 13.11 10.19 -0.44
N LEU A 118 12.95 11.43 0.02
CA LEU A 118 13.99 12.11 0.81
C LEU A 118 14.27 11.44 2.17
N TRP A 119 13.26 10.82 2.78
CA TRP A 119 13.37 10.19 4.10
C TRP A 119 13.89 8.74 4.07
N ALA A 120 13.42 7.93 3.12
CA ALA A 120 13.61 6.47 3.14
C ALA A 120 14.50 5.93 2.01
N MET A 121 14.66 6.64 0.89
CA MET A 121 15.41 6.11 -0.26
C MET A 121 16.90 5.96 0.09
N GLY A 122 17.45 4.77 -0.12
CA GLY A 122 18.84 4.46 0.24
C GLY A 122 19.10 4.34 1.75
N SER A 123 18.05 4.35 2.57
CA SER A 123 18.16 4.15 4.03
C SER A 123 18.10 2.66 4.40
N PRO A 124 18.43 2.28 5.65
CA PRO A 124 18.21 0.92 6.16
C PRO A 124 16.76 0.40 6.00
N ILE A 125 15.77 1.29 5.88
CA ILE A 125 14.37 0.90 5.65
C ILE A 125 14.20 0.21 4.28
N THR A 126 14.83 0.74 3.23
CA THR A 126 14.77 0.14 1.89
C THR A 126 15.85 -0.91 1.69
N GLU A 127 17.08 -0.63 2.11
CA GLU A 127 18.22 -1.47 1.77
C GLU A 127 18.35 -2.71 2.66
N GLU A 128 18.14 -2.60 3.96
CA GLU A 128 18.25 -3.74 4.88
C GLU A 128 16.90 -4.44 5.06
N ARG A 129 15.84 -3.67 5.32
CA ARG A 129 14.50 -4.22 5.62
C ARG A 129 13.67 -4.54 4.38
N LYS A 130 14.11 -4.12 3.19
CA LYS A 130 13.42 -4.36 1.91
C LYS A 130 11.97 -3.86 1.89
N LEU A 131 11.67 -2.79 2.65
CA LEU A 131 10.33 -2.25 2.80
C LEU A 131 10.09 -1.09 1.82
N TYR A 132 10.08 -1.40 0.52
CA TYR A 132 9.95 -0.41 -0.55
C TYR A 132 8.59 0.29 -0.59
N ALA A 133 7.56 -0.28 0.04
CA ALA A 133 6.29 0.41 0.27
C ALA A 133 6.48 1.75 1.00
N ALA A 134 7.55 1.89 1.79
CA ALA A 134 7.90 3.14 2.45
C ALA A 134 8.23 4.30 1.49
N LEU A 135 8.47 4.03 0.19
CA LEU A 135 8.71 5.04 -0.84
C LEU A 135 7.42 5.57 -1.48
N ASN A 136 6.29 4.88 -1.30
CA ASN A 136 5.00 5.28 -1.85
C ASN A 136 4.26 6.18 -0.85
N ASN A 137 3.84 7.37 -1.29
CA ASN A 137 3.07 8.31 -0.45
C ASN A 137 1.59 7.96 -0.38
N CYS A 138 1.02 7.51 -1.50
CA CYS A 138 -0.41 7.39 -1.69
C CYS A 138 -0.77 6.05 -2.33
N ALA A 139 -1.97 5.56 -2.06
CA ALA A 139 -2.57 4.40 -2.68
C ALA A 139 -4.08 4.62 -2.88
N PHE A 140 -4.69 3.77 -3.69
CA PHE A 140 -6.13 3.73 -3.87
C PHE A 140 -6.62 2.28 -3.83
N VAL A 141 -7.78 2.05 -3.22
CA VAL A 141 -8.43 0.74 -3.20
C VAL A 141 -9.91 0.85 -3.55
N SER A 142 -10.33 0.14 -4.59
CA SER A 142 -11.73 0.09 -4.99
C SER A 142 -12.49 -0.95 -4.18
N THR A 143 -13.75 -0.65 -3.87
CA THR A 143 -14.68 -1.66 -3.33
C THR A 143 -15.57 -2.27 -4.41
N GLU A 144 -15.37 -1.91 -5.69
CA GLU A 144 -16.21 -2.34 -6.81
C GLU A 144 -16.29 -3.85 -6.99
N ASP A 145 -15.21 -4.58 -6.74
CA ASP A 145 -15.07 -6.01 -6.95
C ASP A 145 -15.09 -6.81 -5.64
N VAL A 146 -15.58 -6.20 -4.56
CA VAL A 146 -15.55 -6.78 -3.21
C VAL A 146 -16.27 -8.14 -3.09
N ASP A 147 -17.26 -8.40 -3.94
CA ASP A 147 -18.01 -9.66 -4.05
C ASP A 147 -17.29 -10.75 -4.87
N ARG A 148 -16.27 -10.36 -5.65
CA ARG A 148 -15.50 -11.25 -6.55
C ARG A 148 -14.10 -11.57 -6.04
N ARG A 149 -13.66 -10.87 -5.00
CA ARG A 149 -12.37 -11.08 -4.33
C ARG A 149 -12.33 -12.40 -3.58
N PHE A 150 -11.12 -12.84 -3.23
CA PHE A 150 -10.96 -14.06 -2.43
C PHE A 150 -11.54 -13.85 -1.03
N SER A 151 -11.34 -12.66 -0.46
CA SER A 151 -12.01 -12.23 0.75
C SER A 151 -12.69 -10.87 0.56
N PRO A 152 -13.96 -10.71 0.98
CA PRO A 152 -14.62 -9.40 1.00
C PRO A 152 -13.99 -8.41 1.99
N ALA A 153 -13.10 -8.87 2.87
CA ALA A 153 -12.33 -8.03 3.77
C ALA A 153 -11.14 -7.33 3.10
N GLU A 154 -10.69 -7.80 1.92
CA GLU A 154 -9.47 -7.35 1.25
C GLU A 154 -9.34 -5.82 1.12
N PRO A 155 -10.36 -5.05 0.67
CA PRO A 155 -10.21 -3.61 0.56
C PRO A 155 -9.92 -2.90 1.88
N PHE A 156 -10.56 -3.36 2.96
CA PHE A 156 -10.40 -2.81 4.31
C PHE A 156 -9.02 -3.17 4.88
N CYS A 157 -8.58 -4.41 4.65
CA CYS A 157 -7.25 -4.86 5.05
C CYS A 157 -6.14 -4.10 4.33
N PHE A 158 -6.31 -3.82 3.03
CA PHE A 158 -5.36 -3.02 2.27
C PHE A 158 -5.23 -1.60 2.82
N LEU A 159 -6.37 -0.96 3.13
CA LEU A 159 -6.35 0.38 3.73
C LEU A 159 -5.57 0.36 5.04
N MET A 160 -5.87 -0.59 5.93
CA MET A 160 -5.20 -0.70 7.23
C MET A 160 -3.67 -0.90 7.07
N ASP A 161 -3.26 -1.82 6.20
CA ASP A 161 -1.85 -2.15 5.98
C ASP A 161 -1.08 -0.95 5.40
N ALA A 162 -1.61 -0.33 4.35
CA ALA A 162 -1.02 0.84 3.73
C ALA A 162 -0.96 2.04 4.70
N ALA A 163 -2.04 2.30 5.45
CA ALA A 163 -2.09 3.35 6.44
C ALA A 163 -1.07 3.13 7.57
N MET A 164 -0.85 1.89 8.02
CA MET A 164 0.17 1.56 9.02
C MET A 164 1.61 1.75 8.53
N LEU A 165 1.82 1.73 7.22
CA LEU A 165 3.06 2.10 6.56
C LEU A 165 3.16 3.62 6.31
N GLY A 166 2.14 4.38 6.73
CA GLY A 166 1.98 5.83 6.61
C GLY A 166 1.61 6.30 5.20
N VAL A 167 1.07 5.41 4.37
CA VAL A 167 0.57 5.72 3.03
C VAL A 167 -0.83 6.31 3.18
N GLY A 168 -1.13 7.42 2.50
CA GLY A 168 -2.49 7.93 2.41
C GLY A 168 -3.32 7.09 1.45
N VAL A 169 -4.55 6.72 1.82
CA VAL A 169 -5.35 5.77 1.05
C VAL A 169 -6.66 6.41 0.61
N GLY A 170 -6.87 6.47 -0.70
CA GLY A 170 -8.17 6.74 -1.28
C GLY A 170 -9.00 5.47 -1.42
N PHE A 171 -10.32 5.56 -1.26
CA PHE A 171 -11.22 4.43 -1.49
C PHE A 171 -12.56 4.88 -2.05
N ASP A 172 -13.25 4.00 -2.77
CA ASP A 172 -14.61 4.25 -3.27
C ASP A 172 -15.67 3.44 -2.53
N THR A 173 -16.94 3.82 -2.73
CA THR A 173 -18.10 3.15 -2.15
C THR A 173 -18.86 2.28 -3.15
N LYS A 174 -18.23 1.88 -4.28
CA LYS A 174 -18.87 1.09 -5.36
C LYS A 174 -19.24 -0.34 -4.95
N GLY A 175 -18.75 -0.80 -3.80
CA GLY A 175 -19.11 -2.08 -3.18
C GLY A 175 -20.45 -2.07 -2.46
N ALA A 176 -21.09 -0.90 -2.31
CA ALA A 176 -22.38 -0.79 -1.65
C ALA A 176 -23.43 -1.66 -2.35
N GLY A 177 -24.23 -2.39 -1.58
CA GLY A 177 -25.24 -3.32 -2.07
C GLY A 177 -24.70 -4.67 -2.57
N LYS A 178 -23.39 -4.84 -2.79
CA LYS A 178 -22.83 -6.07 -3.39
C LYS A 178 -22.60 -7.20 -2.39
N ILE A 179 -22.43 -6.88 -1.12
CA ILE A 179 -22.23 -7.87 -0.05
C ILE A 179 -23.40 -7.84 0.92
N MET A 180 -23.92 -9.01 1.25
CA MET A 180 -24.85 -9.20 2.36
C MET A 180 -24.08 -9.37 3.66
N VAL A 181 -24.40 -8.57 4.69
CA VAL A 181 -23.84 -8.77 6.03
C VAL A 181 -24.58 -9.94 6.66
N LYS A 182 -23.92 -11.09 6.79
CA LYS A 182 -24.52 -12.34 7.30
C LYS A 182 -24.55 -12.39 8.83
N GLY A 183 -23.68 -11.62 9.46
CA GLY A 183 -23.43 -11.69 10.89
C GLY A 183 -22.58 -12.91 11.27
N PRO A 184 -22.02 -12.91 12.49
CA PRO A 184 -21.12 -13.97 12.92
C PRO A 184 -21.85 -15.28 13.17
N LYS A 185 -21.15 -16.40 12.97
CA LYS A 185 -21.67 -17.72 13.31
C LYS A 185 -21.71 -17.88 14.83
N HIS A 186 -22.90 -18.14 15.36
CA HIS A 186 -23.12 -18.46 16.77
C HIS A 186 -23.05 -19.98 16.96
N GLY A 187 -22.30 -20.43 17.96
CA GLY A 187 -22.09 -21.86 18.24
C GLY A 187 -20.99 -22.49 17.37
N GLY A 188 -19.95 -22.99 18.04
CA GLY A 188 -18.76 -23.61 17.44
C GLY A 188 -17.54 -23.46 18.35
N THR A 189 -16.46 -24.17 18.04
CA THR A 189 -15.17 -23.96 18.69
C THR A 189 -14.66 -22.56 18.34
N VAL A 190 -14.50 -21.71 19.36
CA VAL A 190 -13.91 -20.38 19.18
C VAL A 190 -12.41 -20.50 19.37
N GLU A 191 -11.66 -20.15 18.33
CA GLU A 191 -10.20 -20.13 18.39
C GLU A 191 -9.73 -18.88 19.13
N MET A 192 -8.78 -19.06 20.06
CA MET A 192 -8.05 -17.95 20.67
C MET A 192 -6.90 -17.55 19.74
N VAL A 193 -6.90 -16.30 19.29
CA VAL A 193 -5.90 -15.77 18.37
C VAL A 193 -5.02 -14.78 19.11
N HIS A 194 -3.75 -15.14 19.28
CA HIS A 194 -2.75 -14.26 19.88
C HIS A 194 -2.26 -13.23 18.86
N ILE A 195 -2.46 -11.95 19.18
CA ILE A 195 -2.00 -10.85 18.33
C ILE A 195 -0.57 -10.46 18.73
N ALA A 196 0.39 -11.05 18.03
CA ALA A 196 1.80 -10.76 18.22
C ALA A 196 2.15 -9.31 17.85
N ASP A 197 3.09 -8.73 18.59
CA ASP A 197 3.71 -7.42 18.31
C ASP A 197 4.82 -7.54 17.25
N SER A 198 4.44 -8.04 16.08
CA SER A 198 5.33 -8.17 14.94
C SER A 198 4.71 -7.56 13.70
N ARG A 199 5.56 -6.86 12.92
CA ARG A 199 5.25 -6.52 11.52
C ARG A 199 5.46 -7.72 10.59
N GLU A 200 6.17 -8.75 11.05
CA GLU A 200 6.26 -10.04 10.39
C GLU A 200 4.99 -10.84 10.69
N GLY A 201 4.04 -10.80 9.76
CA GLY A 201 2.79 -11.53 9.85
C GLY A 201 2.47 -12.28 8.57
N TYR A 202 1.34 -12.98 8.60
CA TYR A 202 0.91 -13.98 7.62
C TYR A 202 1.07 -13.49 6.18
N ARG A 203 1.53 -14.38 5.31
CA ARG A 203 1.74 -14.10 3.90
C ARG A 203 0.43 -14.36 3.16
N HIS A 204 -0.38 -13.33 2.96
CA HIS A 204 -1.65 -13.48 2.25
C HIS A 204 -1.48 -13.15 0.75
N PRO A 205 -2.04 -13.97 -0.16
CA PRO A 205 -2.08 -13.64 -1.57
C PRO A 205 -3.01 -12.45 -1.80
N PHE A 206 -2.45 -11.24 -1.93
CA PHE A 206 -3.19 -10.06 -2.38
C PHE A 206 -3.20 -10.06 -3.91
N ARG A 207 -4.38 -10.05 -4.54
CA ARG A 207 -4.46 -9.96 -6.00
C ARG A 207 -4.51 -8.49 -6.42
N ILE A 208 -3.44 -8.03 -7.06
CA ILE A 208 -3.44 -6.77 -7.81
C ILE A 208 -3.48 -7.16 -9.29
N ALA A 209 -4.63 -6.95 -9.94
CA ALA A 209 -4.89 -7.39 -11.30
C ALA A 209 -4.61 -8.91 -11.51
N ALA A 210 -3.85 -9.29 -12.54
CA ALA A 210 -3.52 -10.68 -12.85
C ALA A 210 -2.41 -11.27 -11.94
N MET A 211 -1.86 -10.51 -11.00
CA MET A 211 -0.71 -10.93 -10.19
C MET A 211 -1.10 -11.16 -8.73
N THR A 212 -0.72 -12.33 -8.21
CA THR A 212 -0.82 -12.65 -6.78
C THR A 212 0.46 -12.18 -6.10
N ILE A 213 0.36 -11.14 -5.29
CA ILE A 213 1.48 -10.61 -4.50
C ILE A 213 1.27 -11.05 -3.06
N ASN A 214 2.26 -11.77 -2.56
CA ASN A 214 2.33 -12.18 -1.16
C ASN A 214 2.80 -11.00 -0.30
N ILE A 215 1.85 -10.22 0.23
CA ILE A 215 2.14 -9.12 1.14
C ILE A 215 2.29 -9.71 2.54
N ILE A 216 3.36 -9.34 3.25
CA ILE A 216 3.51 -9.65 4.67
C ILE A 216 2.60 -8.65 5.40
N THR A 217 1.43 -9.11 5.82
CA THR A 217 0.47 -8.27 6.55
C THR A 217 0.70 -8.41 8.05
N CYS A 218 0.68 -7.31 8.78
CA CYS A 218 0.85 -7.35 10.24
C CYS A 218 -0.32 -8.07 10.93
N ARG A 219 -0.11 -8.52 12.18
CA ARG A 219 -1.13 -9.30 12.90
C ARG A 219 -2.41 -8.52 13.24
N TRP A 220 -2.34 -7.19 13.22
CA TRP A 220 -3.50 -6.31 13.38
C TRP A 220 -4.41 -6.32 12.14
N VAL A 221 -3.82 -6.33 10.94
CA VAL A 221 -4.57 -6.46 9.69
C VAL A 221 -5.24 -7.83 9.62
N GLU A 222 -4.56 -8.87 10.11
CA GLU A 222 -5.12 -10.21 10.20
C GLU A 222 -6.32 -10.29 11.16
N SER A 223 -6.24 -9.65 12.34
CA SER A 223 -7.38 -9.63 13.26
C SER A 223 -8.59 -8.89 12.68
N LEU A 224 -8.36 -7.79 11.96
CA LEU A 224 -9.38 -7.10 11.19
C LEU A 224 -10.01 -8.04 10.14
N ARG A 225 -9.19 -8.75 9.37
CA ARG A 225 -9.65 -9.69 8.34
C ARG A 225 -10.56 -10.75 8.95
N MET A 226 -10.12 -11.40 10.02
CA MET A 226 -10.89 -12.46 10.69
C MET A 226 -12.24 -11.93 11.21
N LEU A 227 -12.26 -10.72 11.77
CA LEU A 227 -13.48 -10.08 12.22
C LEU A 227 -14.44 -9.79 11.04
N LEU A 228 -13.96 -9.15 9.97
CA LEU A 228 -14.79 -8.84 8.81
C LEU A 228 -15.30 -10.10 8.11
N GLU A 229 -14.48 -11.14 8.00
CA GLU A 229 -14.90 -12.42 7.44
C GLU A 229 -15.93 -13.14 8.32
N ALA A 230 -15.90 -12.96 9.64
CA ALA A 230 -16.96 -13.46 10.51
C ALA A 230 -18.33 -12.91 10.08
N TYR A 231 -18.41 -11.60 9.80
CA TYR A 231 -19.64 -10.94 9.38
C TYR A 231 -20.03 -11.20 7.92
N PHE A 232 -19.07 -11.20 6.99
CA PHE A 232 -19.36 -11.33 5.55
C PHE A 232 -19.48 -12.79 5.08
N LEU A 233 -18.71 -13.69 5.68
CA LEU A 233 -18.67 -15.11 5.30
C LEU A 233 -19.38 -16.02 6.31
N HIS A 234 -20.01 -15.47 7.35
CA HIS A 234 -20.69 -16.21 8.40
C HIS A 234 -19.76 -17.21 9.11
N ARG A 235 -18.59 -16.71 9.52
CA ARG A 235 -17.57 -17.46 10.30
C ARG A 235 -17.70 -17.12 11.80
N PRO A 236 -17.18 -17.97 12.71
CA PRO A 236 -17.13 -17.61 14.13
C PRO A 236 -16.19 -16.42 14.35
N VAL A 237 -16.54 -15.52 15.27
CA VAL A 237 -15.65 -14.43 15.69
C VAL A 237 -14.59 -15.01 16.63
N PRO A 238 -13.29 -14.84 16.35
CA PRO A 238 -12.24 -15.33 17.24
C PRO A 238 -12.18 -14.54 18.55
N VAL A 239 -11.64 -15.15 19.60
CA VAL A 239 -11.26 -14.42 20.81
C VAL A 239 -9.84 -13.90 20.61
N PHE A 240 -9.72 -12.59 20.48
CA PHE A 240 -8.42 -11.94 20.31
C PHE A 240 -7.72 -11.74 21.65
N ASP A 241 -6.50 -12.26 21.77
CA ASP A 241 -5.59 -11.96 22.88
C ASP A 241 -4.59 -10.88 22.47
N TYR A 242 -4.64 -9.74 23.18
CA TYR A 242 -3.82 -8.55 22.92
C TYR A 242 -2.59 -8.47 23.84
N SER A 243 -2.37 -9.46 24.71
CA SER A 243 -1.34 -9.44 25.76
C SER A 243 0.09 -9.24 25.24
N GLN A 244 0.34 -9.64 23.99
CA GLN A 244 1.67 -9.55 23.37
C GLN A 244 1.95 -8.19 22.72
N ILE A 245 0.96 -7.30 22.60
CA ILE A 245 1.12 -5.96 22.01
C ILE A 245 1.83 -5.05 23.02
N ARG A 246 2.93 -4.38 22.61
CA ARG A 246 3.62 -3.42 23.48
C ARG A 246 2.66 -2.34 24.01
N PRO A 247 2.81 -1.91 25.27
CA PRO A 247 2.01 -0.84 25.84
C PRO A 247 2.21 0.50 25.13
N ALA A 248 1.24 1.41 25.34
CA ALA A 248 1.33 2.78 24.90
C ALA A 248 2.58 3.46 25.47
N GLY A 249 3.23 4.34 24.69
CA GLY A 249 4.44 5.02 25.15
C GLY A 249 5.76 4.33 24.76
N MET A 250 5.74 3.08 24.31
CA MET A 250 6.96 2.37 23.88
C MET A 250 7.37 2.72 22.44
N ALA A 251 8.67 2.88 22.19
CA ALA A 251 9.20 3.20 20.87
C ALA A 251 8.89 2.12 19.80
N ILE A 252 8.58 2.57 18.58
CA ILE A 252 8.38 1.69 17.42
C ILE A 252 9.70 1.51 16.67
N LYS A 253 10.22 0.28 16.63
CA LYS A 253 11.47 -0.02 15.90
C LYS A 253 11.28 0.17 14.38
N GLY A 254 12.11 1.03 13.77
CA GLY A 254 12.30 1.16 12.32
C GLY A 254 11.58 2.32 11.63
N PHE A 255 10.38 2.70 12.07
CA PHE A 255 9.61 3.79 11.44
C PHE A 255 9.70 5.13 12.19
N GLY A 256 10.35 5.13 13.38
CA GLY A 256 10.21 6.21 14.35
C GLY A 256 8.85 6.16 15.05
N GLY A 257 8.65 6.97 16.10
CA GLY A 257 7.38 7.09 16.81
C GLY A 257 7.22 6.24 18.07
N ILE A 258 6.01 6.34 18.63
CA ILE A 258 5.62 5.77 19.91
C ILE A 258 4.35 4.95 19.71
N SER A 259 4.27 3.76 20.31
CA SER A 259 3.10 2.88 20.25
C SER A 259 1.85 3.51 20.88
N SER A 260 0.69 3.23 20.28
CA SER A 260 -0.64 3.49 20.86
C SER A 260 -1.05 2.49 21.95
N GLY A 261 -0.37 1.35 22.03
CA GLY A 261 -0.84 0.23 22.82
C GLY A 261 -2.04 -0.51 22.19
N PRO A 262 -2.46 -1.62 22.83
CA PRO A 262 -3.52 -2.49 22.33
C PRO A 262 -4.91 -1.85 22.30
N ASP A 263 -5.15 -0.81 23.12
CA ASP A 263 -6.47 -0.21 23.31
C ASP A 263 -7.08 0.33 22.02
N SER A 264 -6.23 0.90 21.15
CA SER A 264 -6.62 1.38 19.82
C SER A 264 -7.22 0.28 18.94
N LEU A 265 -6.56 -0.88 18.88
CA LEU A 265 -7.02 -2.04 18.13
C LEU A 265 -8.29 -2.64 18.74
N GLN A 266 -8.36 -2.73 20.07
CA GLN A 266 -9.55 -3.21 20.76
C GLN A 266 -10.75 -2.30 20.52
N ALA A 267 -10.55 -0.98 20.55
CA ALA A 267 -11.59 -0.01 20.24
C ALA A 267 -12.09 -0.16 18.81
N MET A 268 -11.17 -0.32 17.84
CA MET A 268 -11.52 -0.57 16.44
C MET A 268 -12.37 -1.83 16.26
N HIS A 269 -11.99 -2.95 16.89
CA HIS A 269 -12.81 -4.17 16.80
C HIS A 269 -14.22 -3.94 17.36
N ARG A 270 -14.36 -3.23 18.48
CA ARG A 270 -15.67 -2.89 19.06
C ARG A 270 -16.50 -2.00 18.15
N THR A 271 -15.91 -0.96 17.56
CA THR A 271 -16.65 -0.04 16.67
C THR A 271 -17.05 -0.70 15.36
N ILE A 272 -16.21 -1.59 14.82
CA ILE A 272 -16.55 -2.40 13.64
C ILE A 272 -17.74 -3.30 13.92
N MET A 273 -17.76 -4.02 15.06
CA MET A 273 -18.92 -4.83 15.47
C MET A 273 -20.17 -3.96 15.62
N ALA A 274 -20.07 -2.83 16.32
CA ALA A 274 -21.19 -1.89 16.49
C ALA A 274 -21.73 -1.32 15.17
N THR A 275 -20.89 -1.22 14.13
CA THR A 275 -21.28 -0.78 12.78
C THR A 275 -21.96 -1.90 11.99
N LEU A 276 -21.48 -3.14 12.14
CA LEU A 276 -21.96 -4.29 11.35
C LEU A 276 -23.17 -4.99 11.97
N ASP A 277 -23.30 -5.01 13.30
CA ASP A 277 -24.43 -5.66 14.00
C ASP A 277 -25.79 -5.15 13.53
N PRO A 278 -26.04 -3.83 13.38
CA PRO A 278 -27.31 -3.31 12.87
C PRO A 278 -27.56 -3.63 11.39
N LEU A 279 -26.52 -4.02 10.66
CA LEU A 279 -26.58 -4.35 9.24
C LEU A 279 -26.79 -5.85 8.99
N VAL A 280 -26.79 -6.69 10.02
CA VAL A 280 -27.01 -8.14 9.86
C VAL A 280 -28.33 -8.42 9.14
N GLY A 281 -28.25 -9.25 8.09
CA GLY A 281 -29.35 -9.57 7.19
C GLY A 281 -29.64 -8.50 6.13
N ARG A 282 -28.83 -7.44 6.04
CA ARG A 282 -28.97 -6.34 5.08
C ARG A 282 -27.74 -6.23 4.18
N PRO A 283 -27.90 -5.70 2.95
CA PRO A 283 -26.77 -5.36 2.10
C PRO A 283 -25.90 -4.27 2.77
N MET A 284 -24.60 -4.35 2.52
CA MET A 284 -23.64 -3.33 2.94
C MET A 284 -24.04 -1.97 2.36
N THR A 285 -24.08 -0.93 3.22
CA THR A 285 -24.47 0.42 2.81
C THR A 285 -23.25 1.27 2.47
N VAL A 286 -23.47 2.37 1.74
CA VAL A 286 -22.42 3.37 1.48
C VAL A 286 -21.84 3.90 2.79
N ARG A 287 -22.70 4.26 3.74
CA ARG A 287 -22.30 4.66 5.09
C ARG A 287 -21.45 3.58 5.77
N GLY A 288 -21.89 2.32 5.74
CA GLY A 288 -21.16 1.21 6.36
C GLY A 288 -19.74 1.04 5.82
N ILE A 289 -19.55 1.17 4.50
CA ILE A 289 -18.20 1.13 3.89
C ILE A 289 -17.33 2.26 4.43
N VAL A 290 -17.85 3.50 4.40
CA VAL A 290 -17.09 4.68 4.85
C VAL A 290 -16.79 4.61 6.36
N ASP A 291 -17.76 4.20 7.18
CA ASP A 291 -17.61 4.07 8.63
C ASP A 291 -16.53 3.03 8.99
N LEU A 292 -16.53 1.86 8.34
CA LEU A 292 -15.50 0.85 8.53
C LEU A 292 -14.10 1.36 8.19
N MET A 293 -13.94 2.01 7.03
CA MET A 293 -12.66 2.60 6.62
C MET A 293 -12.21 3.69 7.60
N ASN A 294 -13.13 4.56 8.03
CA ASN A 294 -12.80 5.63 8.96
C ASN A 294 -12.44 5.11 10.37
N HIS A 295 -13.09 4.05 10.86
CA HIS A 295 -12.70 3.41 12.10
C HIS A 295 -11.29 2.81 12.05
N ILE A 296 -10.90 2.25 10.90
CA ILE A 296 -9.52 1.81 10.66
C ILE A 296 -8.57 3.01 10.70
N GLY A 297 -8.94 4.13 10.06
CA GLY A 297 -8.21 5.39 10.14
C GLY A 297 -7.95 5.85 11.57
N VAL A 298 -8.99 5.87 12.42
CA VAL A 298 -8.87 6.25 13.85
C VAL A 298 -7.90 5.33 14.59
N CYS A 299 -7.98 4.02 14.33
CA CYS A 299 -7.08 3.03 14.93
C CYS A 299 -5.61 3.34 14.61
N VAL A 300 -5.32 3.65 13.33
CA VAL A 300 -3.95 3.89 12.87
C VAL A 300 -3.42 5.25 13.33
N VAL A 301 -4.25 6.31 13.33
CA VAL A 301 -3.87 7.66 13.82
C VAL A 301 -3.45 7.61 15.28
N SER A 302 -4.17 6.84 16.10
CA SER A 302 -3.89 6.70 17.53
C SER A 302 -2.47 6.14 17.79
N GLY A 303 -1.89 5.42 16.82
CA GLY A 303 -0.55 4.82 16.81
C GLY A 303 0.65 5.75 16.57
N ASN A 304 0.42 7.06 16.55
CA ASN A 304 1.40 8.15 16.71
C ASN A 304 2.68 8.10 15.84
N VAL A 305 2.52 8.37 14.53
CA VAL A 305 3.55 9.11 13.72
C VAL A 305 2.94 10.10 12.71
N ARG A 306 1.74 9.90 12.17
CA ARG A 306 1.03 10.85 11.30
C ARG A 306 -0.47 10.65 11.41
N ARG A 307 -1.27 11.71 11.22
CA ARG A 307 -2.70 11.52 10.93
C ARG A 307 -2.80 10.67 9.66
N THR A 308 -3.44 9.51 9.72
CA THR A 308 -3.85 8.79 8.52
C THR A 308 -4.64 9.75 7.64
N ALA A 309 -4.30 9.80 6.36
CA ALA A 309 -4.98 10.63 5.38
C ALA A 309 -5.80 9.71 4.49
N GLU A 310 -7.12 9.78 4.63
CA GLU A 310 -8.06 9.07 3.76
C GLU A 310 -8.80 10.05 2.85
N ILE A 311 -9.15 9.56 1.66
CA ILE A 311 -10.11 10.24 0.79
C ILE A 311 -11.16 9.24 0.34
N ALA A 312 -12.41 9.49 0.72
CA ALA A 312 -13.53 8.68 0.29
C ALA A 312 -14.09 9.25 -1.01
N PHE A 313 -14.41 8.38 -1.97
CA PHE A 313 -15.09 8.73 -3.21
C PHE A 313 -16.46 8.07 -3.29
N GLY A 314 -17.49 8.85 -3.58
CA GLY A 314 -18.86 8.35 -3.69
C GLY A 314 -19.66 9.02 -4.81
N ASP A 315 -20.90 8.59 -4.96
CA ASP A 315 -21.81 9.13 -5.98
C ASP A 315 -22.33 10.51 -5.54
N ALA A 316 -22.28 11.49 -6.45
CA ALA A 316 -22.82 12.83 -6.26
C ALA A 316 -24.34 12.83 -6.02
N GLN A 317 -25.03 11.83 -6.54
CA GLN A 317 -26.49 11.72 -6.46
C GLN A 317 -26.97 10.84 -5.31
N ASP A 318 -26.05 10.23 -4.54
CA ASP A 318 -26.41 9.49 -3.34
C ASP A 318 -26.53 10.45 -2.14
N PRO A 319 -27.75 10.79 -1.69
CA PRO A 319 -27.93 11.70 -0.57
C PRO A 319 -27.34 11.14 0.73
N ALA A 320 -27.29 9.81 0.89
CA ALA A 320 -26.70 9.19 2.07
C ALA A 320 -25.18 9.37 2.09
N TYR A 321 -24.51 9.32 0.93
CA TYR A 321 -23.08 9.59 0.82
C TYR A 321 -22.76 11.07 1.09
N VAL A 322 -23.52 11.94 0.43
CA VAL A 322 -23.29 13.39 0.46
C VAL A 322 -23.51 13.94 1.88
N ALA A 323 -24.47 13.40 2.63
CA ALA A 323 -24.75 13.81 4.00
C ALA A 323 -23.77 13.28 5.06
N LEU A 324 -22.81 12.39 4.71
CA LEU A 324 -21.93 11.72 5.69
C LEU A 324 -21.08 12.67 6.56
N LYS A 325 -20.84 13.89 6.09
CA LYS A 325 -20.10 14.93 6.82
C LYS A 325 -20.99 15.95 7.51
N ASP A 326 -22.30 15.86 7.34
CA ASP A 326 -23.26 16.65 8.09
C ASP A 326 -23.44 16.06 9.48
N TYR A 327 -22.62 16.52 10.44
CA TYR A 327 -22.68 16.07 11.82
C TYR A 327 -23.93 16.54 12.58
N THR A 328 -24.76 17.41 11.99
CA THR A 328 -26.09 17.70 12.56
C THR A 328 -27.05 16.53 12.32
N GLN A 329 -26.91 15.85 11.18
CA GLN A 329 -27.67 14.65 10.83
C GLN A 329 -27.01 13.36 11.34
N HIS A 330 -25.67 13.34 11.41
CA HIS A 330 -24.87 12.20 11.86
C HIS A 330 -23.92 12.59 12.99
N PRO A 331 -24.45 12.97 14.17
CA PRO A 331 -23.62 13.42 15.30
C PRO A 331 -22.65 12.36 15.80
N ASP A 332 -23.01 11.08 15.66
CA ASP A 332 -22.14 9.95 16.02
C ASP A 332 -20.86 9.91 15.18
N ARG A 333 -20.93 10.35 13.91
CA ARG A 333 -19.79 10.42 12.99
C ARG A 333 -18.79 11.51 13.37
N ALA A 334 -19.10 12.45 14.26
CA ALA A 334 -18.13 13.45 14.70
C ALA A 334 -16.89 12.81 15.37
N ALA A 335 -17.04 11.61 15.96
CA ALA A 335 -15.94 10.93 16.64
C ALA A 335 -14.90 10.31 15.69
N TYR A 336 -15.27 9.97 14.45
CA TYR A 336 -14.41 9.21 13.52
C TYR A 336 -14.47 9.69 12.06
N GLY A 337 -15.55 10.33 11.63
CA GLY A 337 -15.76 10.78 10.26
C GLY A 337 -14.81 11.90 9.81
N TRP A 338 -13.93 12.41 10.68
CA TRP A 338 -12.88 13.37 10.33
C TRP A 338 -11.65 12.71 9.70
N THR A 339 -11.52 11.38 9.72
CA THR A 339 -10.33 10.68 9.18
C THR A 339 -10.22 10.75 7.67
N SER A 340 -11.35 10.90 6.98
CA SER A 340 -11.41 11.01 5.52
C SER A 340 -11.96 12.35 5.07
N ASN A 341 -11.46 12.87 3.95
CA ASN A 341 -12.17 13.88 3.18
C ASN A 341 -13.09 13.19 2.17
N ASN A 342 -14.31 13.67 2.01
CA ASN A 342 -15.29 13.05 1.12
C ASN A 342 -15.35 13.83 -0.20
N SER A 343 -15.24 13.12 -1.31
CA SER A 343 -15.28 13.66 -2.67
C SER A 343 -16.31 12.90 -3.49
N VAL A 344 -16.98 13.58 -4.42
CA VAL A 344 -17.94 12.92 -5.31
C VAL A 344 -17.34 12.69 -6.69
N PHE A 345 -17.75 11.62 -7.36
CA PHE A 345 -17.51 11.46 -8.79
C PHE A 345 -18.39 12.44 -9.57
N ALA A 346 -17.80 13.13 -10.54
CA ALA A 346 -18.50 14.11 -11.36
C ALA A 346 -18.37 13.78 -12.84
N SER A 347 -19.44 14.04 -13.59
CA SER A 347 -19.52 13.84 -15.04
C SER A 347 -19.71 15.18 -15.73
N LEU A 348 -19.20 15.31 -16.95
CA LEU A 348 -19.45 16.49 -17.78
C LEU A 348 -20.96 16.71 -17.95
N GLY A 349 -21.44 17.92 -17.63
CA GLY A 349 -22.86 18.28 -17.71
C GLY A 349 -23.70 17.95 -16.46
N MET A 350 -23.08 17.49 -15.36
CA MET A 350 -23.75 17.33 -14.07
C MET A 350 -24.22 18.68 -13.49
N ASP A 351 -25.35 18.69 -12.77
CA ASP A 351 -25.74 19.86 -11.97
C ASP A 351 -24.89 19.95 -10.70
N TYR A 352 -24.02 20.95 -10.66
CA TYR A 352 -23.10 21.20 -9.53
C TYR A 352 -23.74 22.04 -8.41
N ALA A 353 -24.91 22.66 -8.62
CA ALA A 353 -25.50 23.60 -7.68
C ALA A 353 -25.73 23.01 -6.26
N PRO A 354 -26.20 21.76 -6.09
CA PRO A 354 -26.38 21.16 -4.77
C PRO A 354 -25.04 21.00 -4.02
N ILE A 355 -23.99 20.57 -4.73
CA ILE A 355 -22.67 20.35 -4.14
C ILE A 355 -22.03 21.69 -3.76
N CYS A 356 -22.13 22.71 -4.61
CA CYS A 356 -21.63 24.05 -4.31
C CYS A 356 -22.26 24.64 -3.03
N LYS A 357 -23.57 24.43 -2.80
CA LYS A 357 -24.24 24.88 -1.57
C LYS A 357 -23.64 24.24 -0.33
N GLN A 358 -23.30 22.95 -0.40
CA GLN A 358 -22.70 22.25 0.73
C GLN A 358 -21.25 22.64 0.98
N ILE A 359 -20.47 22.91 -0.07
CA ILE A 359 -19.10 23.44 0.07
C ILE A 359 -19.13 24.75 0.87
N VAL A 360 -20.05 25.67 0.53
CA VAL A 360 -20.21 26.94 1.25
C VAL A 360 -20.64 26.74 2.70
N GLN A 361 -21.51 25.75 2.95
CA GLN A 361 -22.06 25.50 4.28
C GLN A 361 -21.08 24.78 5.22
N TYR A 362 -20.25 23.89 4.70
CA TYR A 362 -19.48 22.94 5.51
C TYR A 362 -17.97 22.96 5.28
N ASP A 363 -17.43 23.63 4.25
CA ASP A 363 -15.98 23.66 3.92
C ASP A 363 -15.33 22.25 3.86
N GLN A 364 -16.10 21.23 3.41
CA GLN A 364 -15.72 19.81 3.58
C GLN A 364 -15.67 18.99 2.28
N THR A 365 -15.99 19.58 1.13
CA THR A 365 -16.06 18.85 -0.15
C THR A 365 -15.01 19.39 -1.11
N SER A 366 -13.85 18.75 -1.16
CA SER A 366 -12.96 18.86 -2.32
C SER A 366 -13.63 18.13 -3.48
N LEU A 367 -14.09 18.85 -4.50
CA LEU A 367 -14.65 18.24 -5.70
C LEU A 367 -13.51 17.56 -6.49
N SER A 368 -13.57 16.23 -6.66
CA SER A 368 -12.64 15.51 -7.52
C SER A 368 -13.33 15.21 -8.85
N LEU A 369 -13.00 15.98 -9.88
CA LEU A 369 -13.53 15.79 -11.24
C LEU A 369 -12.75 14.65 -11.92
N GLU A 370 -13.22 13.42 -11.79
CA GLU A 370 -12.72 12.31 -12.61
C GLU A 370 -13.51 12.27 -13.93
N CYS A 371 -13.04 13.00 -14.95
CA CYS A 371 -13.55 12.84 -16.31
C CYS A 371 -13.25 11.41 -16.77
N LYS A 372 -14.29 10.60 -16.91
CA LYS A 372 -14.22 9.32 -17.64
C LYS A 372 -14.05 9.54 -19.14
#